data_AF-A0A6G0WCV4-F1
#
_entry.id   AF-A0A6G0WCV4-F1
#
_cell.length_a   1.000
_cell.length_b   1.000
_cell.length_c   1.000
_cell.angle_alpha   90.00
_cell.angle_beta   90.00
_cell.angle_gamma   90.00
#
_symmetry.space_group_name_H-M   'P 1'
#
loop_
_entity.id
_entity.type
_entity.pdbx_description
1 polymer ?
#
loop_
_entity_poly.entity_id
_entity_poly.type
_entity_poly.pdbx_seq_one_letter_code
_entity_poly.pdbx_strand_id
1 'polypeptide(L)'
;MLGDLFHGAKMEDETSAIQVKLVVSRVFRCAEKFGPSTGRILTRRGNNTLETIDWISSGCIALNSEEGVDIFFALKHAVTGQMAIVVDQRKRRYGTFQPSQASVYLDKLSQCPSFLTNAILVRGVMNCKSNLAMFPIPSNCFVISREQNDEFHGALSYHPACSPLISVNTANKTAIASLFQGTNNQVGMVVEELLRKRAEPDGGFTQEDDLHSILHAKKVELDSEFLEFSY
;
A
#
# COMPACT_ATOMS: atom_id res chain seq x y z
N MET A 1 -11.60 16.09 6.49
CA MET A 1 -11.79 15.97 5.03
C MET A 1 -10.81 14.93 4.49
N LEU A 2 -10.90 14.50 3.23
CA LEU A 2 -9.90 13.58 2.68
C LEU A 2 -8.50 14.20 2.63
N GLY A 3 -8.38 15.50 2.38
CA GLY A 3 -7.08 16.20 2.44
C GLY A 3 -6.40 16.12 3.82
N ASP A 4 -7.18 16.15 4.90
CA ASP A 4 -6.65 15.99 6.26
C ASP A 4 -6.23 14.53 6.53
N LEU A 5 -6.98 13.57 5.99
CA LEU A 5 -6.70 12.15 6.15
C LEU A 5 -5.45 11.72 5.36
N PHE A 6 -5.26 12.31 4.17
CA PHE A 6 -4.13 12.04 3.28
C PHE A 6 -3.18 13.24 3.24
N HIS A 7 -2.74 13.66 4.42
CA HIS A 7 -1.80 14.76 4.56
C HIS A 7 -0.53 14.53 3.72
N GLY A 8 0.08 15.59 3.20
CA GLY A 8 1.18 15.50 2.22
C GLY A 8 0.79 15.04 0.81
N ALA A 9 -0.41 14.52 0.57
CA ALA A 9 -0.81 14.09 -0.77
C ALA A 9 -1.21 15.26 -1.67
N LYS A 10 -0.78 15.21 -2.94
CA LYS A 10 -1.26 16.13 -3.98
C LYS A 10 -2.59 15.63 -4.53
N MET A 11 -3.62 16.47 -4.49
CA MET A 11 -4.96 16.22 -5.05
C MET A 11 -5.63 17.54 -5.45
N GLU A 12 -6.69 17.47 -6.25
CA GLU A 12 -7.55 18.63 -6.55
C GLU A 12 -8.32 19.10 -5.31
N ASP A 13 -8.67 20.38 -5.25
CA ASP A 13 -9.37 20.99 -4.12
C ASP A 13 -10.72 20.31 -3.86
N GLU A 14 -11.47 19.95 -4.91
CA GLU A 14 -12.74 19.25 -4.81
C GLU A 14 -12.57 17.85 -4.20
N THR A 15 -11.50 17.15 -4.56
CA THR A 15 -11.18 15.83 -4.00
C THR A 15 -10.75 15.94 -2.54
N SER A 16 -9.91 16.95 -2.24
CA SER A 16 -9.46 17.26 -0.88
C SER A 16 -10.63 17.57 0.06
N ALA A 17 -11.61 18.32 -0.43
CA ALA A 17 -12.78 18.78 0.32
C ALA A 17 -13.82 17.69 0.59
N ILE A 18 -13.69 16.47 0.04
CA ILE A 18 -14.62 15.37 0.30
C ILE A 18 -14.68 15.11 1.81
N GLN A 19 -15.87 15.25 2.39
CA GLN A 19 -16.10 15.05 3.81
C GLN A 19 -16.48 13.60 4.07
N VAL A 20 -15.75 12.91 4.94
CA VAL A 20 -15.95 11.50 5.26
C VAL A 20 -16.14 11.29 6.76
N LYS A 21 -16.91 10.26 7.13
CA LYS A 21 -17.05 9.80 8.51
C LYS A 21 -15.94 8.81 8.81
N LEU A 22 -15.11 9.16 9.79
CA LEU A 22 -14.09 8.25 10.32
C LEU A 22 -14.75 7.23 11.25
N VAL A 23 -14.25 6.00 11.18
CA VAL A 23 -14.65 4.90 12.06
C VAL A 23 -13.42 4.10 12.44
N VAL A 24 -13.47 3.47 13.61
CA VAL A 24 -12.43 2.51 14.00
C VAL A 24 -12.40 1.40 12.95
N SER A 25 -11.21 1.18 12.38
CA SER A 25 -11.03 0.25 11.28
C SER A 25 -10.08 -0.87 11.66
N ARG A 26 -10.39 -2.09 11.22
CA ARG A 26 -9.51 -3.25 11.31
C ARG A 26 -8.90 -3.56 9.96
N VAL A 27 -7.67 -4.04 9.96
CA VAL A 27 -7.01 -4.54 8.74
C VAL A 27 -7.46 -5.97 8.48
N PHE A 28 -7.95 -6.22 7.27
CA PHE A 28 -8.25 -7.54 6.76
C PHE A 28 -7.30 -7.88 5.61
N ARG A 29 -6.38 -8.80 5.86
CA ARG A 29 -5.47 -9.29 4.82
C ARG A 29 -6.21 -10.24 3.90
N CYS A 30 -6.12 -10.04 2.59
CA CYS A 30 -6.83 -10.86 1.59
C CYS A 30 -5.93 -11.13 0.37
N ALA A 31 -6.28 -12.15 -0.41
CA ALA A 31 -5.59 -12.46 -1.67
C ALA A 31 -6.20 -11.69 -2.86
N GLU A 32 -7.45 -11.24 -2.71
CA GLU A 32 -8.21 -10.50 -3.69
C GLU A 32 -7.59 -9.12 -3.96
N LYS A 33 -7.38 -8.81 -5.23
CA LYS A 33 -6.98 -7.47 -5.71
C LYS A 33 -8.23 -6.62 -5.94
N PHE A 34 -8.13 -5.31 -5.79
CA PHE A 34 -9.21 -4.40 -6.17
C PHE A 34 -9.38 -4.40 -7.70
N GLY A 35 -10.59 -4.60 -8.18
CA GLY A 35 -10.91 -4.68 -9.61
C GLY A 35 -12.35 -5.08 -9.88
N PRO A 36 -12.73 -5.30 -11.14
CA PRO A 36 -14.11 -5.58 -11.54
C PRO A 36 -14.69 -6.85 -10.93
N SER A 37 -13.82 -7.82 -10.59
CA SER A 37 -14.18 -9.10 -10.00
C SER A 37 -14.19 -9.11 -8.47
N THR A 38 -13.76 -8.03 -7.81
CA THR A 38 -13.77 -7.98 -6.34
C THR A 38 -15.22 -8.01 -5.85
N GLY A 39 -15.56 -8.99 -5.02
CA GLY A 39 -16.87 -9.07 -4.39
C GLY A 39 -17.03 -8.08 -3.24
N ARG A 40 -18.26 -7.89 -2.78
CA ARG A 40 -18.54 -7.16 -1.54
C ARG A 40 -18.01 -7.88 -0.29
N ILE A 41 -17.98 -9.21 -0.35
CA ILE A 41 -17.44 -10.04 0.72
C ILE A 41 -16.04 -10.49 0.32
N LEU A 42 -15.04 -10.16 1.14
CA LEU A 42 -13.69 -10.68 1.02
C LEU A 42 -13.54 -11.94 1.85
N THR A 43 -12.63 -12.82 1.42
CA THR A 43 -12.38 -14.09 2.10
C THR A 43 -10.90 -14.23 2.44
N ARG A 44 -10.61 -14.78 3.62
CA ARG A 44 -9.27 -15.22 4.01
C ARG A 44 -9.36 -16.63 4.54
N ARG A 45 -8.59 -17.53 3.95
CA ARG A 45 -8.42 -18.89 4.47
C ARG A 45 -7.27 -18.89 5.47
N GLY A 46 -7.58 -19.09 6.75
CA GLY A 46 -6.60 -19.44 7.76
C GLY A 46 -6.32 -20.94 7.76
N ASN A 47 -5.44 -21.40 8.66
CA ASN A 47 -5.02 -22.81 8.71
C ASN A 47 -6.20 -23.79 8.82
N ASN A 48 -7.27 -23.42 9.54
CA ASN A 48 -8.46 -24.27 9.74
C ASN A 48 -9.81 -23.50 9.68
N THR A 49 -9.81 -22.21 9.31
CA THR A 49 -11.02 -21.36 9.32
C THR A 49 -11.13 -20.54 8.05
N LEU A 50 -12.35 -20.38 7.54
CA LEU A 50 -12.65 -19.40 6.50
C LEU A 50 -13.21 -18.15 7.18
N GLU A 51 -12.45 -17.07 7.16
CA GLU A 51 -12.91 -15.77 7.62
C GLU A 51 -13.46 -14.97 6.44
N THR A 52 -14.57 -14.26 6.67
CA THR A 52 -15.19 -13.40 5.67
C THR A 52 -15.50 -12.02 6.25
N ILE A 53 -15.47 -11.00 5.41
CA ILE A 53 -15.80 -9.63 5.83
C ILE A 53 -16.51 -8.85 4.71
N ASP A 54 -17.53 -8.08 5.09
CA ASP A 54 -18.10 -7.03 4.23
C ASP A 54 -17.23 -5.77 4.33
N TRP A 55 -16.36 -5.58 3.35
CA TRP A 55 -15.39 -4.49 3.37
C TRP A 55 -16.02 -3.10 3.10
N ILE A 56 -17.27 -3.07 2.61
CA ILE A 56 -18.03 -1.83 2.33
C ILE A 56 -18.78 -1.32 3.56
N SER A 57 -19.04 -2.20 4.53
CA SER A 57 -19.82 -1.87 5.74
C SER A 57 -19.17 -0.85 6.69
N SER A 58 -18.07 -0.22 6.27
CA SER A 58 -17.16 0.67 7.01
C SER A 58 -16.40 -0.05 8.13
N GLY A 59 -15.22 0.45 8.49
CA GLY A 59 -14.40 -0.15 9.55
C GLY A 59 -13.54 -1.35 9.11
N CYS A 60 -13.36 -1.53 7.80
CA CYS A 60 -12.46 -2.53 7.25
C CYS A 60 -11.49 -1.86 6.28
N ILE A 61 -10.21 -2.19 6.42
CA ILE A 61 -9.19 -1.91 5.41
C ILE A 61 -8.70 -3.22 4.83
N ALA A 62 -9.03 -3.44 3.57
CA ALA A 62 -8.52 -4.58 2.85
C ALA A 62 -7.06 -4.31 2.45
N LEU A 63 -6.20 -5.29 2.73
CA LEU A 63 -4.78 -5.23 2.42
C LEU A 63 -4.42 -6.47 1.61
N ASN A 64 -4.07 -6.29 0.33
CA ASN A 64 -3.61 -7.39 -0.50
C ASN A 64 -2.19 -7.83 -0.06
N SER A 65 -2.02 -9.13 0.19
CA SER A 65 -0.78 -9.67 0.76
C SER A 65 0.17 -10.36 -0.22
N GLU A 66 -0.14 -10.46 -1.52
CA GLU A 66 0.64 -11.30 -2.44
C GLU A 66 1.52 -10.53 -3.41
N GLU A 67 1.08 -9.38 -3.97
CA GLU A 67 1.84 -8.70 -5.03
C GLU A 67 1.72 -7.17 -5.02
N GLY A 68 2.48 -6.54 -4.13
CA GLY A 68 2.39 -5.09 -3.93
C GLY A 68 1.18 -4.76 -3.06
N VAL A 69 1.35 -3.76 -2.21
CA VAL A 69 0.33 -3.40 -1.22
C VAL A 69 -0.73 -2.57 -1.94
N ASP A 70 -1.75 -3.27 -2.47
CA ASP A 70 -3.02 -2.65 -2.84
C ASP A 70 -3.86 -2.58 -1.56
N ILE A 71 -4.20 -1.36 -1.17
CA ILE A 71 -5.08 -1.09 -0.03
C ILE A 71 -6.38 -0.56 -0.58
N PHE A 72 -7.49 -1.08 -0.07
CA PHE A 72 -8.79 -0.51 -0.37
C PHE A 72 -9.73 -0.55 0.81
N PHE A 73 -10.53 0.49 0.95
CA PHE A 73 -11.49 0.65 2.03
C PHE A 73 -12.60 1.60 1.64
N ALA A 74 -13.67 1.57 2.43
CA ALA A 74 -14.86 2.36 2.17
C ALA A 74 -15.15 3.28 3.37
N LEU A 75 -15.29 4.57 3.08
CA LEU A 75 -15.72 5.59 4.03
C LEU A 75 -17.08 6.13 3.59
N LYS A 76 -17.92 6.54 4.55
CA LYS A 76 -19.19 7.20 4.24
C LYS A 76 -18.98 8.69 4.08
N HIS A 77 -19.47 9.27 3.00
CA HIS A 77 -19.56 10.70 2.83
C HIS A 77 -20.39 11.30 3.97
N ALA A 78 -19.89 12.33 4.64
CA ALA A 78 -20.46 12.87 5.86
C ALA A 78 -21.85 13.47 5.64
N VAL A 79 -22.03 14.15 4.50
CA VAL A 79 -23.28 14.82 4.11
C VAL A 79 -24.24 13.88 3.37
N THR A 80 -23.83 13.32 2.22
CA THR A 80 -24.72 12.53 1.34
C THR A 80 -24.93 11.09 1.78
N GLY A 81 -24.07 10.55 2.66
CA GLY A 81 -24.06 9.13 3.00
C GLY A 81 -23.54 8.21 1.89
N GLN A 82 -23.18 8.76 0.73
CA GLN A 82 -22.58 8.03 -0.39
C GLN A 82 -21.27 7.37 0.04
N MET A 83 -20.93 6.20 -0.52
CA MET A 83 -19.65 5.57 -0.23
C MET A 83 -18.53 6.24 -1.01
N ALA A 84 -17.49 6.67 -0.30
CA ALA A 84 -16.19 7.02 -0.87
C ALA A 84 -15.28 5.79 -0.75
N ILE A 85 -14.95 5.19 -1.89
CA ILE A 85 -14.05 4.05 -1.99
C ILE A 85 -12.66 4.59 -2.24
N VAL A 86 -11.76 4.33 -1.30
CA VAL A 86 -10.36 4.70 -1.44
C VAL A 86 -9.61 3.47 -1.86
N VAL A 87 -8.85 3.59 -2.94
CA VAL A 87 -7.91 2.56 -3.40
C VAL A 87 -6.54 3.19 -3.51
N ASP A 88 -5.56 2.59 -2.88
CA ASP A 88 -4.18 3.04 -2.86
C ASP A 88 -3.31 1.90 -3.38
N GLN A 89 -2.53 2.20 -4.42
CA GLN A 89 -1.50 1.30 -4.92
C GLN A 89 -0.11 1.75 -4.47
N ARG A 90 0.48 0.95 -3.58
CA ARG A 90 1.86 1.14 -3.13
C ARG A 90 2.80 0.26 -3.95
N LYS A 91 3.22 0.76 -5.12
CA LYS A 91 4.33 0.15 -5.87
C LYS A 91 5.62 0.89 -5.60
N ARG A 92 6.35 0.44 -4.59
CA ARG A 92 7.74 0.84 -4.34
C ARG A 92 8.64 0.15 -5.37
N ARG A 93 8.95 0.83 -6.48
CA ARG A 93 10.08 0.48 -7.35
C ARG A 93 11.08 1.62 -7.31
N TYR A 94 12.12 1.42 -6.50
CA TYR A 94 13.18 2.41 -6.30
C TYR A 94 13.66 3.00 -7.64
N GLY A 95 13.70 4.33 -7.74
CA GLY A 95 14.34 5.07 -8.83
C GLY A 95 13.67 5.07 -10.21
N THR A 96 12.59 4.31 -10.43
CA THR A 96 11.99 4.13 -11.78
C THR A 96 10.60 4.75 -11.97
N PHE A 97 9.92 5.16 -10.90
CA PHE A 97 8.57 5.69 -10.96
C PHE A 97 8.54 7.18 -11.33
N GLN A 98 8.30 7.46 -12.62
CA GLN A 98 8.14 8.84 -13.12
C GLN A 98 6.68 9.28 -13.00
N PRO A 99 6.39 10.59 -12.79
CA PRO A 99 5.02 11.10 -12.75
C PRO A 99 4.19 10.74 -13.99
N SER A 100 4.80 10.66 -15.17
CA SER A 100 4.14 10.24 -16.42
C SER A 100 3.61 8.79 -16.38
N GLN A 101 4.11 7.95 -15.46
CA GLN A 101 3.61 6.60 -15.25
C GLN A 101 2.45 6.57 -14.24
N ALA A 102 2.26 7.62 -13.43
CA ALA A 102 1.17 7.70 -12.46
C ALA A 102 -0.20 7.57 -13.13
N SER A 103 -0.40 8.19 -14.30
CA SER A 103 -1.63 8.05 -15.09
C SER A 103 -1.95 6.59 -15.42
N VAL A 104 -0.95 5.81 -15.87
CA VAL A 104 -1.13 4.37 -16.19
C VAL A 104 -1.61 3.57 -14.98
N TYR A 105 -1.16 3.92 -13.77
CA TYR A 105 -1.59 3.26 -12.56
C TYR A 105 -2.97 3.74 -12.10
N LEU A 106 -3.23 5.04 -12.14
CA LEU A 106 -4.55 5.61 -11.86
C LEU A 106 -5.62 5.03 -12.80
N ASP A 107 -5.30 4.84 -14.08
CA ASP A 107 -6.19 4.21 -15.06
C ASP A 107 -6.52 2.77 -14.68
N LYS A 108 -5.53 1.97 -14.25
CA LYS A 108 -5.76 0.61 -13.73
C LYS A 108 -6.66 0.61 -12.51
N LEU A 109 -6.48 1.57 -11.61
CA LEU A 109 -7.31 1.71 -10.41
C LEU A 109 -8.74 2.18 -10.70
N SER A 110 -9.02 2.64 -11.93
CA SER A 110 -10.38 3.04 -12.36
C SER A 110 -11.32 1.85 -12.51
N GLN A 111 -10.79 0.63 -12.53
CA GLN A 111 -11.59 -0.56 -12.67
C GLN A 111 -12.31 -0.90 -11.35
N CYS A 112 -13.54 -0.40 -11.22
CA CYS A 112 -14.36 -0.57 -10.04
C CYS A 112 -15.14 -1.90 -10.07
N PRO A 113 -15.35 -2.57 -8.93
CA PRO A 113 -16.33 -3.65 -8.79
C PRO A 113 -17.71 -3.28 -9.34
N SER A 114 -18.34 -4.19 -10.08
CA SER A 114 -19.64 -3.93 -10.73
C SER A 114 -20.78 -3.62 -9.76
N PHE A 115 -20.68 -4.06 -8.52
CA PHE A 115 -21.69 -3.80 -7.49
C PHE A 115 -21.64 -2.36 -6.93
N LEU A 116 -20.59 -1.59 -7.22
CA LEU A 116 -20.39 -0.21 -6.79
C LEU A 116 -20.93 0.77 -7.84
N THR A 117 -22.24 0.94 -7.89
CA THR A 117 -22.91 1.77 -8.92
C THR A 117 -23.07 3.24 -8.55
N ASN A 118 -22.96 3.59 -7.26
CA ASN A 118 -23.13 4.96 -6.76
C ASN A 118 -22.07 5.32 -5.71
N ALA A 119 -20.80 5.08 -6.03
CA ALA A 119 -19.69 5.35 -5.14
C ALA A 119 -18.73 6.38 -5.75
N ILE A 120 -18.13 7.21 -4.90
CA ILE A 120 -17.00 8.08 -5.28
C ILE A 120 -15.74 7.22 -5.21
N LEU A 121 -15.09 6.99 -6.34
CA LEU A 121 -13.85 6.20 -6.39
C LEU A 121 -12.64 7.14 -6.34
N VAL A 122 -11.92 7.12 -5.22
CA VAL A 122 -10.71 7.89 -4.97
C VAL A 122 -9.48 7.01 -5.17
N ARG A 123 -8.60 7.38 -6.10
CA ARG A 123 -7.49 6.55 -6.58
C ARG A 123 -6.14 7.14 -6.18
N GLY A 124 -5.34 6.34 -5.49
CA GLY A 124 -4.08 6.72 -4.88
C GLY A 124 -2.88 6.04 -5.51
N VAL A 125 -1.83 6.81 -5.72
CA VAL A 125 -0.51 6.27 -6.06
C VAL A 125 0.52 6.88 -5.13
N MET A 126 1.32 6.03 -4.49
CA MET A 126 2.38 6.45 -3.57
C MET A 126 3.78 6.22 -4.12
N ASN A 127 4.77 6.89 -3.52
CA ASN A 127 6.21 6.79 -3.82
C ASN A 127 6.60 7.29 -5.23
N CYS A 128 5.95 8.34 -5.73
CA CYS A 128 6.33 8.97 -6.99
C CYS A 128 7.60 9.83 -6.82
N LYS A 129 8.46 9.90 -7.85
CA LYS A 129 9.66 10.75 -7.80
C LYS A 129 9.33 12.25 -7.90
N SER A 130 10.25 13.06 -7.35
CA SER A 130 10.32 14.50 -7.04
C SER A 130 9.86 15.57 -8.05
N ASN A 131 9.07 15.27 -9.10
CA ASN A 131 8.49 16.30 -9.98
C ASN A 131 6.95 16.25 -10.04
N LEU A 132 6.31 15.87 -8.93
CA LEU A 132 4.85 15.90 -8.80
C LEU A 132 4.26 17.30 -8.93
N ALA A 133 5.03 18.36 -8.65
CA ALA A 133 4.55 19.74 -8.75
C ALA A 133 3.93 20.05 -10.13
N MET A 134 4.50 19.50 -11.21
CA MET A 134 4.04 19.73 -12.58
C MET A 134 2.99 18.72 -13.08
N PHE A 135 2.72 17.64 -12.36
CA PHE A 135 1.76 16.62 -12.80
C PHE A 135 0.31 17.08 -12.53
N PRO A 136 -0.56 17.20 -13.55
CA PRO A 136 -1.97 17.47 -13.35
C PRO A 136 -2.63 16.22 -12.75
N ILE A 137 -3.07 16.32 -11.50
CA ILE A 137 -3.74 15.22 -10.80
C ILE A 137 -5.18 15.16 -11.31
N PRO A 138 -5.65 14.02 -11.86
CA PRO A 138 -7.05 13.91 -12.27
C PRO A 138 -8.00 13.99 -11.07
N SER A 139 -9.26 14.31 -11.34
CA SER A 139 -10.30 14.29 -10.31
C SER A 139 -10.44 12.92 -9.64
N ASN A 140 -10.76 12.96 -8.34
CA ASN A 140 -10.80 11.80 -7.45
C ASN A 140 -9.50 10.99 -7.48
N CYS A 141 -8.36 11.65 -7.59
CA CYS A 141 -7.05 11.03 -7.44
C CYS A 141 -6.23 11.75 -6.38
N PHE A 142 -5.29 11.03 -5.80
CA PHE A 142 -4.21 11.60 -5.01
C PHE A 142 -2.89 10.93 -5.35
N VAL A 143 -1.82 11.70 -5.23
CA VAL A 143 -0.47 11.19 -5.46
C VAL A 143 0.45 11.69 -4.34
N ILE A 144 1.28 10.79 -3.82
CA ILE A 144 2.23 11.08 -2.75
C ILE A 144 3.64 10.86 -3.29
N SER A 145 4.49 11.89 -3.18
CA SER A 145 5.89 11.74 -3.53
C SER A 145 6.64 10.99 -2.44
N ARG A 146 7.85 10.51 -2.76
CA ARG A 146 8.72 9.93 -1.74
C ARG A 146 8.97 10.90 -0.57
N GLU A 147 9.19 12.17 -0.87
CA GLU A 147 9.49 13.21 0.13
C GLU A 147 8.31 13.50 1.07
N GLN A 148 7.09 13.17 0.65
CA GLN A 148 5.85 13.42 1.41
C GLN A 148 5.34 12.17 2.13
N ASN A 149 6.03 11.03 2.00
CA ASN A 149 5.63 9.79 2.66
C ASN A 149 5.57 9.96 4.18
N ASP A 150 6.55 10.60 4.79
CA ASP A 150 6.60 10.74 6.26
C ASP A 150 5.43 11.56 6.79
N GLU A 151 5.07 12.63 6.08
CA GLU A 151 3.92 13.46 6.41
C GLU A 151 2.62 12.65 6.32
N PHE A 152 2.45 11.90 5.23
CA PHE A 152 1.31 11.02 5.02
C PHE A 152 1.20 9.92 6.09
N HIS A 153 2.30 9.20 6.32
CA HIS A 153 2.36 8.12 7.29
C HIS A 153 2.25 8.65 8.71
N GLY A 154 2.75 9.84 9.01
CA GLY A 154 2.56 10.52 10.30
C GLY A 154 1.08 10.79 10.59
N ALA A 155 0.35 11.34 9.62
CA ALA A 155 -1.09 11.59 9.75
C ALA A 155 -1.91 10.30 9.94
N LEU A 156 -1.43 9.18 9.39
CA LEU A 156 -2.04 7.86 9.50
C LEU A 156 -1.23 6.89 10.37
N SER A 157 -0.40 7.39 11.28
CA SER A 157 0.57 6.58 12.03
C SER A 157 -0.08 5.54 12.94
N TYR A 158 -1.27 5.83 13.43
CA TYR A 158 -2.10 4.88 14.19
C TYR A 158 -2.91 3.92 13.32
N HIS A 159 -2.85 4.05 11.99
CA HIS A 159 -3.63 3.25 11.06
C HIS A 159 -2.81 2.03 10.59
N PRO A 160 -3.17 0.80 10.98
CA PRO A 160 -2.34 -0.39 10.76
C PRO A 160 -2.13 -0.75 9.27
N ALA A 161 -2.98 -0.29 8.35
CA ALA A 161 -2.74 -0.46 6.92
C ALA A 161 -1.74 0.57 6.35
N CYS A 162 -1.47 1.63 7.10
CA CYS A 162 -0.59 2.73 6.70
C CYS A 162 0.76 2.66 7.41
N SER A 163 1.13 1.52 7.99
CA SER A 163 2.52 1.32 8.38
C SER A 163 3.40 1.44 7.12
N PRO A 164 4.40 2.34 7.13
CA PRO A 164 5.39 2.42 6.07
C PRO A 164 6.38 1.26 6.15
N LEU A 165 6.40 0.54 7.27
CA LEU A 165 7.38 -0.47 7.61
C LEU A 165 7.08 -1.81 6.92
N ILE A 166 8.16 -2.48 6.51
CA ILE A 166 8.15 -3.79 5.88
C ILE A 166 8.93 -4.74 6.78
N SER A 167 8.20 -5.64 7.42
CA SER A 167 8.83 -6.70 8.19
C SER A 167 9.49 -7.73 7.28
N VAL A 168 10.80 -7.91 7.40
CA VAL A 168 11.53 -8.96 6.65
C VAL A 168 11.13 -10.38 7.06
N ASN A 169 10.58 -10.54 8.27
CA ASN A 169 10.16 -11.83 8.82
C ASN A 169 8.74 -12.23 8.42
N THR A 170 7.91 -11.29 7.94
CA THR A 170 6.50 -11.59 7.64
C THR A 170 6.08 -11.19 6.23
N ALA A 171 6.68 -10.13 5.67
CA ALA A 171 6.29 -9.60 4.38
C ALA A 171 6.56 -10.57 3.22
N ASN A 172 5.86 -10.37 2.11
CA ASN A 172 6.04 -11.18 0.91
C ASN A 172 7.31 -10.79 0.14
N LYS A 173 7.71 -11.63 -0.82
CA LYS A 173 8.86 -11.42 -1.70
C LYS A 173 8.90 -10.03 -2.33
N THR A 174 7.77 -9.55 -2.85
CA THR A 174 7.66 -8.28 -3.57
C THR A 174 7.86 -7.08 -2.64
N ALA A 175 7.28 -7.13 -1.44
CA ALA A 175 7.45 -6.11 -0.42
C ALA A 175 8.90 -6.07 0.07
N ILE A 176 9.49 -7.23 0.39
CA ILE A 176 10.92 -7.31 0.78
C ILE A 176 11.82 -6.78 -0.34
N ALA A 177 11.56 -7.13 -1.60
CA ALA A 177 12.32 -6.62 -2.75
C ALA A 177 12.31 -5.09 -2.84
N SER A 178 11.25 -4.45 -2.36
CA SER A 178 11.12 -2.99 -2.41
C SER A 178 11.99 -2.24 -1.40
N LEU A 179 12.54 -2.94 -0.41
CA LEU A 179 13.54 -2.39 0.52
C LEU A 179 14.92 -2.22 -0.11
N PHE A 180 15.14 -2.76 -1.32
CA PHE A 180 16.47 -2.82 -1.91
C PHE A 180 16.58 -2.01 -3.19
N GLN A 181 17.69 -1.31 -3.32
CA GLN A 181 18.12 -0.65 -4.54
C GLN A 181 19.27 -1.44 -5.19
N GLY A 182 19.08 -1.82 -6.45
CA GLY A 182 20.05 -2.56 -7.24
C GLY A 182 19.43 -2.99 -8.57
N THR A 183 20.16 -3.80 -9.36
CA THR A 183 19.54 -4.42 -10.55
C THR A 183 18.51 -5.47 -10.14
N ASN A 184 17.51 -5.71 -11.00
CA ASN A 184 16.47 -6.73 -10.74
C ASN A 184 17.06 -8.10 -10.37
N ASN A 185 18.17 -8.49 -10.99
CA ASN A 185 18.85 -9.75 -10.70
C ASN A 185 19.46 -9.75 -9.30
N GLN A 186 20.19 -8.69 -8.93
CA GLN A 186 20.81 -8.57 -7.60
C GLN A 186 19.77 -8.54 -6.48
N VAL A 187 18.72 -7.72 -6.65
CA VAL A 187 17.61 -7.66 -5.69
C VAL A 187 16.93 -9.01 -5.58
N GLY A 188 16.66 -9.67 -6.71
CA GLY A 188 16.08 -11.02 -6.72
C GLY A 188 16.90 -12.03 -5.91
N MET A 189 18.22 -12.05 -6.09
CA MET A 189 19.11 -12.95 -5.34
C MET A 189 19.11 -12.69 -3.83
N VAL A 190 19.09 -11.42 -3.42
CA VAL A 190 19.06 -11.04 -2.00
C VAL A 190 17.75 -11.49 -1.37
N VAL A 191 16.63 -11.23 -2.03
CA VAL A 191 15.30 -11.56 -1.50
C VAL A 191 15.13 -13.08 -1.38
N GLU A 192 15.59 -13.86 -2.35
CA GLU A 192 15.57 -15.34 -2.25
C GLU A 192 16.37 -15.84 -1.05
N GLU A 193 17.57 -15.29 -0.82
CA GLU A 193 18.38 -15.67 0.33
C GLU A 193 17.73 -15.29 1.66
N LEU A 194 17.07 -14.12 1.72
CA LEU A 194 16.32 -13.70 2.91
C LEU A 194 15.16 -14.64 3.20
N LEU A 195 14.38 -15.01 2.18
CA LEU A 195 13.26 -15.95 2.33
C LEU A 195 13.74 -17.35 2.71
N ARG A 196 14.88 -17.80 2.17
CA ARG A 196 15.51 -19.07 2.53
C ARG A 196 15.91 -19.07 4.01
N LYS A 197 16.66 -18.06 4.47
CA LYS A 197 17.08 -17.94 5.87
C LYS A 197 15.89 -17.79 6.83
N ARG A 198 14.86 -17.04 6.44
CA ARG A 198 13.63 -16.90 7.21
C ARG A 198 12.93 -18.23 7.46
N ALA A 199 13.02 -19.18 6.53
CA ALA A 199 12.37 -20.48 6.64
C ALA A 199 13.17 -21.51 7.48
N GLU A 200 14.37 -21.18 7.95
CA GLU A 200 15.18 -22.04 8.80
C GLU A 200 14.57 -22.16 10.22
N PRO A 201 14.80 -23.26 10.96
CA PRO A 201 14.20 -23.48 12.30
C PRO A 201 14.50 -22.37 13.33
N ASP A 202 15.73 -21.83 13.29
CA ASP A 202 16.17 -20.67 14.09
C ASP A 202 16.27 -19.41 13.22
N GLY A 203 15.51 -19.39 12.12
CA GLY A 203 15.53 -18.36 11.11
C GLY A 203 14.84 -17.07 11.54
N GLY A 204 14.91 -16.09 10.64
CA GLY A 204 14.41 -14.74 10.87
C GLY A 204 15.52 -13.78 11.24
N PHE A 205 15.14 -12.51 11.33
CA PHE A 205 16.04 -11.39 11.48
C PHE A 205 15.56 -10.55 12.67
N THR A 206 16.48 -10.09 13.50
CA THR A 206 16.15 -9.31 14.70
C THR A 206 16.71 -7.90 14.63
N GLN A 207 17.70 -7.68 13.77
CA GLN A 207 18.42 -6.42 13.61
C GLN A 207 19.01 -6.31 12.19
N GLU A 208 19.41 -5.09 11.82
CA GLU A 208 19.94 -4.78 10.49
C GLU A 208 21.26 -5.49 10.19
N ASP A 209 22.10 -5.70 11.21
CA ASP A 209 23.35 -6.46 11.14
C ASP A 209 23.17 -7.89 10.59
N ASP A 210 22.01 -8.50 10.83
CA ASP A 210 21.69 -9.84 10.33
C ASP A 210 21.59 -9.86 8.79
N LEU A 211 21.26 -8.70 8.18
CA LEU A 211 21.13 -8.51 6.74
C LEU A 211 22.46 -8.16 6.08
N HIS A 212 23.34 -7.42 6.78
CA HIS A 212 24.59 -6.88 6.20
C HIS A 212 25.47 -7.91 5.50
N SER A 213 25.56 -9.13 6.05
CA SER A 213 26.31 -10.24 5.44
C SER A 213 25.78 -10.66 4.06
N ILE A 214 24.47 -10.57 3.84
CA ILE A 214 23.78 -10.92 2.59
C ILE A 214 23.91 -9.77 1.58
N LEU A 215 23.78 -8.52 2.06
CA LEU A 215 23.79 -7.32 1.22
C LEU A 215 25.17 -7.01 0.64
N HIS A 216 26.22 -7.08 1.48
CA HIS A 216 27.60 -6.80 1.05
C HIS A 216 28.06 -7.73 -0.07
N ALA A 217 27.64 -9.00 -0.03
CA ALA A 217 27.98 -9.99 -1.05
C ALA A 217 27.36 -9.69 -2.42
N LYS A 218 26.30 -8.87 -2.49
CA LYS A 218 25.47 -8.68 -3.69
C LYS A 218 25.46 -7.26 -4.24
N LYS A 219 26.11 -6.30 -3.58
CA LYS A 219 26.16 -4.87 -3.97
C LYS A 219 24.77 -4.27 -4.18
N VAL A 220 23.90 -4.46 -3.20
CA VAL A 220 22.59 -3.79 -3.13
C VAL A 220 22.60 -2.79 -1.97
N GLU A 221 21.87 -1.71 -2.11
CA GLU A 221 21.63 -0.75 -1.03
C GLU A 221 20.31 -1.10 -0.35
N LEU A 222 20.26 -0.95 0.97
CA LEU A 222 19.07 -1.17 1.80
C LEU A 222 18.46 0.18 2.18
N ASP A 223 17.14 0.27 2.06
CA ASP A 223 16.34 1.38 2.56
C ASP A 223 15.91 1.09 4.01
N SER A 224 16.85 1.27 4.94
CA SER A 224 16.69 0.91 6.35
C SER A 224 15.59 1.70 7.07
N GLU A 225 15.18 2.85 6.51
CA GLU A 225 14.09 3.68 7.00
C GLU A 225 12.74 2.93 7.05
N PHE A 226 12.53 2.01 6.12
CA PHE A 226 11.27 1.26 6.00
C PHE A 226 11.37 -0.18 6.52
N LEU A 227 12.49 -0.55 7.15
CA LEU A 227 12.75 -1.91 7.61
C LEU A 227 12.15 -2.16 9.00
N GLU A 228 11.60 -3.37 9.20
CA GLU A 228 11.14 -3.85 10.50
C GLU A 228 11.45 -5.35 10.68
N PHE A 229 11.47 -5.81 11.94
CA PHE A 229 11.79 -7.18 12.33
C PHE A 229 10.66 -7.91 13.07
N SER A 230 9.42 -7.40 13.02
CA SER A 230 8.27 -8.01 13.69
C SER A 230 7.95 -9.40 13.12
N TYR A 231 7.54 -10.33 13.98
CA TYR A 231 7.15 -11.71 13.64
C TYR A 231 5.63 -11.87 13.57
#